data_AF-A0A815WFJ8-F1
#
_entry.id   AF-A0A815WFJ8-F1
#
_cell.length_a   1.000
_cell.length_b   1.000
_cell.length_c   1.000
_cell.angle_alpha   90.00
_cell.angle_beta   90.00
_cell.angle_gamma   90.00
#
_symmetry.space_group_name_H-M   'P 1'
#
loop_
_entity.id
_entity.type
_entity.pdbx_description
1 polymer ?
#
loop_
_entity_poly.entity_id
_entity_poly.type
_entity_poly.pdbx_seq_one_letter_code
_entity_poly.pdbx_strand_id
1 'polypeptide(L)'
;MNKCDYCCIRPSSLEIVCLKCSPSRSIKVCVKCSINVSQLREHSKQHPLSTYKLNDIPLDNHRISEWLCNDEMNLIEAIETCGLGNWIDIAAKLSRNQFDCQTHFEDMYLSRLNNPYSIYFQSFRNTKQLIGENQINEKDFANQSIIYPPLLIDSEQQKTLTYMPQRDEYEREYLNEDENRLPI
;
A
#
# COMPACT_ATOMS: atom_id res chain seq x y z
N MET A 1 -12.91 10.87 15.17
CA MET A 1 -14.02 11.83 14.94
C MET A 1 -14.26 11.97 13.43
N ASN A 2 -14.90 10.97 12.79
CA ASN A 2 -15.19 10.95 11.34
C ASN A 2 -16.69 10.71 11.12
N LYS A 3 -17.50 11.76 11.28
CA LYS A 3 -18.95 11.71 11.07
C LYS A 3 -19.33 12.80 10.07
N CYS A 4 -20.30 12.51 9.23
CA CYS A 4 -20.89 13.49 8.33
C CYS A 4 -21.49 14.65 9.14
N ASP A 5 -21.17 15.90 8.81
CA ASP A 5 -21.71 17.08 9.51
C ASP A 5 -23.24 17.25 9.29
N TYR A 6 -23.83 16.52 8.32
CA TYR A 6 -25.27 16.58 8.01
C TYR A 6 -26.10 15.54 8.75
N CYS A 7 -25.72 14.27 8.64
CA CYS A 7 -26.49 13.17 9.22
C CYS A 7 -25.87 12.60 10.49
N CYS A 8 -24.71 13.11 10.93
CA CYS A 8 -23.94 12.61 12.08
C CYS A 8 -23.57 11.12 12.00
N ILE A 9 -23.71 10.49 10.83
CA ILE A 9 -23.35 9.09 10.56
C ILE A 9 -21.94 9.05 9.93
N ARG A 10 -21.15 8.03 10.28
CA ARG A 10 -19.85 7.79 9.64
C ARG A 10 -20.07 7.39 8.17
N PRO A 11 -19.45 8.05 7.19
CA PRO A 11 -19.51 7.62 5.80
C PRO A 11 -18.86 6.24 5.65
N SER A 12 -19.56 5.30 5.00
CA SER A 12 -19.15 3.89 4.87
C SER A 12 -18.11 3.63 3.78
N SER A 13 -17.87 4.56 2.87
CA SER A 13 -17.01 4.32 1.70
C SER A 13 -16.29 5.58 1.22
N LEU A 14 -17.00 6.70 1.14
CA LEU A 14 -16.44 7.97 0.64
C LEU A 14 -16.88 9.15 1.50
N GLU A 15 -15.89 9.86 2.01
CA GLU A 15 -16.00 11.14 2.70
C GLU A 15 -15.59 12.26 1.75
N ILE A 16 -16.47 13.23 1.56
CA ILE A 16 -16.25 14.40 0.72
C ILE A 16 -15.98 15.57 1.65
N VAL A 17 -14.82 16.22 1.51
CA VAL A 17 -14.44 17.35 2.36
C VAL A 17 -14.42 18.60 1.50
N CYS A 18 -15.29 19.56 1.81
CA CYS A 18 -15.31 20.84 1.11
C CYS A 18 -14.25 21.78 1.67
N LEU A 19 -13.33 22.23 0.81
CA LEU A 19 -12.21 23.10 1.21
C LEU A 19 -12.56 24.59 1.20
N LYS A 20 -13.63 25.00 0.49
CA LYS A 20 -14.07 26.41 0.42
C LYS A 20 -14.94 26.82 1.59
N CYS A 21 -15.50 25.87 2.33
CA CYS A 21 -16.35 26.17 3.47
C CYS A 21 -15.49 26.57 4.66
N SER A 22 -15.47 27.87 4.95
CA SER A 22 -14.80 28.54 6.05
C SER A 22 -13.31 28.21 6.25
N PRO A 23 -12.40 29.22 6.25
CA PRO A 23 -10.97 28.98 6.48
C PRO A 23 -10.67 28.33 7.84
N SER A 24 -11.62 28.36 8.79
CA SER A 24 -11.45 27.77 10.12
C SER A 24 -11.86 26.30 10.24
N ARG A 25 -12.72 25.77 9.35
CA ARG A 25 -13.19 24.37 9.47
C ARG A 25 -13.74 23.84 8.15
N SER A 26 -13.05 22.86 7.58
CA SER A 26 -13.56 22.09 6.46
C SER A 26 -14.78 21.26 6.85
N ILE A 27 -15.77 21.21 5.95
CA ILE A 27 -17.03 20.50 6.17
C ILE A 27 -16.95 19.11 5.53
N LYS A 28 -17.32 18.08 6.31
CA LYS A 28 -17.29 16.67 5.94
C LYS A 28 -18.69 16.19 5.59
N VAL A 29 -18.86 15.66 4.39
CA VAL A 29 -20.15 15.27 3.81
C VAL A 29 -20.06 13.85 3.30
N CYS A 30 -21.05 13.00 3.62
CA CYS A 30 -21.17 11.69 2.99
C CYS A 30 -21.86 11.79 1.63
N VAL A 31 -21.66 10.78 0.76
CA VAL A 31 -22.24 10.75 -0.59
C VAL A 31 -23.77 10.94 -0.60
N LYS A 32 -24.49 10.34 0.36
CA LYS A 32 -25.95 10.50 0.45
C LYS A 32 -26.35 11.95 0.72
N CYS A 33 -25.61 12.64 1.58
CA CYS A 33 -25.89 14.03 1.92
C CYS A 33 -25.42 15.00 0.83
N SER A 34 -24.34 14.72 0.11
CA SER A 34 -23.91 15.57 -1.01
C SER A 34 -24.92 15.57 -2.16
N ILE A 35 -25.62 14.46 -2.38
CA ILE A 35 -26.68 14.36 -3.39
C ILE A 35 -27.97 15.03 -2.89
N ASN A 36 -28.39 14.75 -1.66
CA ASN A 36 -29.73 15.15 -1.18
C ASN A 36 -29.79 16.54 -0.56
N VAL A 37 -28.72 17.03 0.07
CA VAL A 37 -28.77 18.29 0.84
C VAL A 37 -28.18 19.44 0.03
N SER A 38 -29.03 20.39 -0.34
CA SER A 38 -28.71 21.57 -1.16
C SER A 38 -27.82 22.60 -0.47
N GLN A 39 -27.95 22.76 0.86
CA GLN A 39 -27.19 23.76 1.62
C GLN A 39 -27.22 23.46 3.13
N LEU A 40 -26.07 23.60 3.81
CA LEU A 40 -25.99 23.68 5.27
C LEU A 40 -25.01 24.77 5.66
N ARG A 41 -25.52 25.80 6.34
CA ARG A 41 -24.74 26.98 6.73
C ARG A 41 -24.06 27.63 5.51
N GLU A 42 -22.75 27.83 5.55
CA GLU A 42 -21.92 28.43 4.49
C GLU A 42 -21.55 27.45 3.37
N HIS A 43 -21.99 26.18 3.42
CA HIS A 43 -21.71 25.21 2.37
C HIS A 43 -22.73 25.27 1.23
N SER A 44 -22.25 25.59 0.03
CA SER A 44 -22.99 25.43 -1.21
C SER A 44 -22.45 24.24 -2.02
N LYS A 45 -23.35 23.46 -2.64
CA LYS A 45 -22.99 22.43 -3.63
C LYS A 45 -22.14 22.95 -4.79
N GLN A 46 -22.13 24.25 -5.03
CA GLN A 46 -21.39 24.90 -6.10
C GLN A 46 -19.89 25.09 -5.81
N HIS A 47 -19.39 24.61 -4.66
CA HIS A 47 -17.95 24.66 -4.38
C HIS A 47 -17.18 23.61 -5.21
N PRO A 48 -16.29 24.03 -6.14
CA PRO A 48 -15.62 23.12 -7.06
C PRO A 48 -14.40 22.39 -6.48
N LEU A 49 -13.96 22.73 -5.26
CA LEU A 49 -12.86 22.03 -4.58
C LEU A 49 -13.40 21.19 -3.43
N SER A 50 -13.42 19.87 -3.63
CA SER A 50 -13.60 18.89 -2.57
C SER A 50 -12.48 17.87 -2.61
N THR A 51 -11.91 17.53 -1.45
CA THR A 51 -11.06 16.34 -1.36
C THR A 51 -11.93 15.12 -1.08
N TYR A 52 -11.50 14.00 -1.63
CA TYR A 52 -12.19 12.72 -1.53
C TYR A 52 -11.35 11.81 -0.65
N LYS A 53 -11.89 11.40 0.49
CA LYS A 53 -11.26 10.40 1.35
C LYS A 53 -12.06 9.11 1.26
N LEU A 54 -11.41 8.07 0.78
CA LEU A 54 -11.96 6.72 0.79
C LEU A 54 -11.78 6.12 2.18
N ASN A 55 -12.87 5.64 2.76
CA ASN A 55 -12.90 5.01 4.08
C ASN A 55 -13.41 3.58 3.91
N ASP A 56 -12.88 2.64 4.69
CA ASP A 56 -13.48 1.31 4.86
C ASP A 56 -13.65 0.52 3.53
N ILE A 57 -12.72 0.68 2.58
CA ILE A 57 -12.68 -0.14 1.35
C ILE A 57 -12.07 -1.51 1.70
N PRO A 58 -12.73 -2.63 1.38
CA PRO A 58 -12.11 -3.96 1.44
C PRO A 58 -10.91 -4.03 0.51
N LEU A 59 -9.77 -4.54 1.00
CA LEU A 59 -8.55 -4.62 0.18
C LEU A 59 -8.70 -5.64 -0.98
N ASP A 60 -9.48 -6.68 -0.74
CA ASP A 60 -9.81 -7.72 -1.71
C ASP A 60 -11.33 -7.93 -1.73
N ASN A 61 -11.94 -7.77 -2.91
CA ASN A 61 -13.37 -8.02 -3.10
C ASN A 61 -13.68 -9.53 -3.20
N HIS A 62 -12.67 -10.38 -3.35
CA HIS A 62 -12.81 -11.83 -3.54
C HIS A 62 -12.64 -12.63 -2.24
N ARG A 63 -12.14 -12.01 -1.17
CA ARG A 63 -12.00 -12.63 0.15
C ARG A 63 -12.81 -11.82 1.17
N ILE A 64 -13.54 -12.51 2.03
CA ILE A 64 -14.16 -11.90 3.22
C ILE A 64 -13.00 -11.58 4.17
N SER A 65 -12.36 -10.43 3.97
CA SER A 65 -11.30 -9.95 4.84
C SER A 65 -11.86 -8.92 5.79
N GLU A 66 -11.60 -9.11 7.08
CA GLU A 66 -11.87 -8.09 8.12
C GLU A 66 -10.92 -6.89 8.01
N TRP A 67 -9.93 -6.96 7.10
CA TRP A 67 -8.95 -5.91 6.87
C TRP A 67 -9.43 -4.91 5.82
N LEU A 68 -9.58 -3.67 6.27
CA LEU A 68 -9.91 -2.53 5.43
C LEU A 68 -8.63 -1.87 4.92
N CYS A 69 -8.71 -1.12 3.82
CA CYS A 69 -7.58 -0.36 3.28
C CYS A 69 -6.93 0.58 4.32
N ASN A 70 -7.75 1.16 5.22
CA ASN A 70 -7.20 1.97 6.31
C ASN A 70 -6.43 1.13 7.35
N ASP A 71 -6.88 -0.11 7.61
CA ASP A 71 -6.18 -1.01 8.51
C ASP A 71 -4.84 -1.46 7.91
N GLU A 72 -4.82 -1.68 6.59
CA GLU A 72 -3.60 -2.01 5.86
C GLU A 72 -2.57 -0.87 5.93
N MET A 73 -3.01 0.36 5.69
CA MET A 73 -2.14 1.54 5.83
C MET A 73 -1.58 1.65 7.26
N ASN A 74 -2.42 1.41 8.27
CA ASN A 74 -1.98 1.42 9.66
C ASN A 74 -0.98 0.29 9.96
N LEU A 75 -1.14 -0.89 9.36
CA LEU A 75 -0.22 -2.01 9.50
C LEU A 75 1.17 -1.64 8.97
N ILE A 76 1.23 -1.05 7.78
CA ILE A 76 2.49 -0.67 7.15
C ILE A 76 3.18 0.45 7.92
N GLU A 77 2.45 1.46 8.38
CA GLU A 77 2.99 2.52 9.25
C GLU A 77 3.51 1.94 10.58
N ALA A 78 2.79 0.97 11.16
CA ALA A 78 3.23 0.30 12.38
C ALA A 78 4.49 -0.54 12.14
N ILE A 79 4.62 -1.22 11.00
CA ILE A 79 5.82 -1.97 10.62
C ILE A 79 7.00 -1.01 10.41
N GLU A 80 6.81 0.12 9.73
CA GLU A 80 7.85 1.13 9.52
C GLU A 80 8.37 1.70 10.85
N THR A 81 7.47 1.94 11.80
CA THR A 81 7.82 2.58 13.08
C THR A 81 8.28 1.61 14.17
N CYS A 82 7.75 0.38 14.23
CA CYS A 82 8.10 -0.62 15.23
C CYS A 82 9.16 -1.63 14.76
N GLY A 83 9.41 -1.69 13.45
CA GLY A 83 10.25 -2.69 12.81
C GLY A 83 9.49 -3.96 12.44
N LEU A 84 9.75 -4.49 11.25
CA LEU A 84 9.18 -5.75 10.80
C LEU A 84 9.55 -6.91 11.75
N GLY A 85 8.58 -7.74 12.10
CA GLY A 85 8.76 -8.87 13.02
C GLY A 85 8.47 -8.54 14.49
N ASN A 86 8.38 -7.26 14.86
CA ASN A 86 7.94 -6.85 16.20
C ASN A 86 6.40 -6.85 16.31
N TRP A 87 5.79 -8.04 16.15
CA TRP A 87 4.33 -8.20 16.07
C TRP A 87 3.61 -7.79 17.35
N ILE A 88 4.27 -7.81 18.50
CA ILE A 88 3.71 -7.37 19.78
C ILE A 88 3.41 -5.86 19.73
N ASP A 89 4.41 -5.05 19.38
CA ASP A 89 4.26 -3.59 19.35
C ASP A 89 3.40 -3.13 18.16
N ILE A 90 3.50 -3.82 17.03
CA ILE A 90 2.63 -3.59 15.86
C ILE A 90 1.17 -3.82 16.26
N ALA A 91 0.85 -4.96 16.87
CA ALA A 91 -0.50 -5.29 17.28
C ALA A 91 -1.04 -4.32 18.34
N ALA A 92 -0.19 -3.86 19.26
CA ALA A 92 -0.56 -2.84 20.24
C ALA A 92 -0.98 -1.52 19.57
N LYS A 93 -0.27 -1.07 18.53
CA LYS A 93 -0.66 0.13 17.76
C LYS A 93 -1.96 -0.06 16.99
N LEU A 94 -2.16 -1.23 16.39
CA LEU A 94 -3.38 -1.54 15.63
C LEU A 94 -4.57 -1.89 16.52
N SER A 95 -4.35 -2.10 17.83
CA SER A 95 -5.35 -2.65 18.75
C SER A 95 -5.92 -3.99 18.25
N ARG A 96 -5.06 -4.82 17.65
CA ARG A 96 -5.36 -6.14 17.08
C ARG A 96 -4.56 -7.24 17.76
N ASN A 97 -4.79 -8.50 17.36
CA ASN A 97 -4.01 -9.63 17.84
C ASN A 97 -2.71 -9.77 17.03
N GLN A 98 -1.57 -9.98 17.70
CA GLN A 98 -0.27 -10.19 17.05
C GLN A 98 -0.27 -11.31 16.01
N PHE A 99 -0.96 -12.42 16.29
CA PHE A 99 -1.01 -13.56 15.38
C PHE A 99 -1.84 -13.24 14.13
N ASP A 100 -2.89 -12.44 14.29
CA ASP A 100 -3.71 -11.97 13.18
C ASP A 100 -2.93 -10.99 12.29
N CYS A 101 -2.23 -10.02 12.88
CA CYS A 101 -1.35 -9.11 12.14
C CYS A 101 -0.26 -9.86 11.38
N GLN A 102 0.41 -10.82 12.02
CA GLN A 102 1.44 -11.64 11.37
C GLN A 102 0.87 -12.49 10.23
N THR A 103 -0.23 -13.22 10.49
CA THR A 103 -0.83 -14.11 9.48
C THR A 103 -1.33 -13.31 8.29
N HIS A 104 -1.96 -12.17 8.54
CA HIS A 104 -2.40 -11.27 7.48
C HIS A 104 -1.22 -10.74 6.68
N PHE A 105 -0.14 -10.29 7.32
CA PHE A 105 1.06 -9.85 6.60
C PHE A 105 1.65 -10.95 5.73
N GLU A 106 1.76 -12.18 6.25
CA GLU A 106 2.28 -13.33 5.52
C GLU A 106 1.40 -13.69 4.31
N ASP A 107 0.08 -13.71 4.47
CA ASP A 107 -0.84 -14.02 3.36
C ASP A 107 -0.99 -12.87 2.36
N MET A 108 -0.82 -11.62 2.80
CA MET A 108 -1.00 -10.46 1.93
C MET A 108 0.27 -10.10 1.16
N TYR A 109 1.44 -10.22 1.79
CA TYR A 109 2.72 -9.78 1.20
C TYR A 109 3.67 -10.93 0.88
N LEU A 110 3.58 -12.06 1.58
CA LEU A 110 4.48 -13.21 1.40
C LEU A 110 3.80 -14.42 0.76
N SER A 111 2.52 -14.33 0.40
CA SER A 111 1.85 -15.42 -0.30
C SER A 111 2.49 -15.69 -1.66
N ARG A 112 2.22 -16.85 -2.23
CA ARG A 112 2.71 -17.16 -3.58
C ARG A 112 2.06 -16.24 -4.64
N LEU A 113 2.32 -16.55 -5.90
CA LEU A 113 1.89 -15.78 -7.08
C LEU A 113 0.35 -15.73 -7.29
N ASN A 114 -0.44 -16.15 -6.31
CA ASN A 114 -1.91 -16.08 -6.31
C ASN A 114 -2.44 -14.71 -5.86
N ASN A 115 -1.58 -13.84 -5.36
CA ASN A 115 -1.96 -12.55 -4.82
C ASN A 115 -1.14 -11.45 -5.51
N PRO A 116 -1.80 -10.48 -6.16
CA PRO A 116 -1.10 -9.42 -6.89
C PRO A 116 -0.28 -8.51 -5.97
N TYR A 117 -0.59 -8.44 -4.68
CA TYR A 117 0.12 -7.58 -3.72
C TYR A 117 1.35 -8.25 -3.09
N SER A 118 1.52 -9.56 -3.31
CA SER A 118 2.69 -10.28 -2.80
C SER A 118 3.99 -9.79 -3.45
N ILE A 119 5.05 -9.72 -2.66
CA ILE A 119 6.40 -9.39 -3.13
C ILE A 119 6.86 -10.38 -4.21
N TYR A 120 6.45 -11.64 -4.11
CA TYR A 120 6.82 -12.67 -5.09
C TYR A 120 6.11 -12.44 -6.42
N PHE A 121 4.84 -12.03 -6.39
CA PHE A 121 4.10 -11.69 -7.61
C PHE A 121 4.68 -10.45 -8.28
N GLN A 122 4.98 -9.41 -7.51
CA GLN A 122 5.57 -8.18 -8.04
C GLN A 122 6.97 -8.44 -8.63
N SER A 123 7.80 -9.23 -7.95
CA SER A 123 9.12 -9.64 -8.45
C SER A 123 9.00 -10.45 -9.74
N PHE A 124 8.07 -11.41 -9.80
CA PHE A 124 7.80 -12.18 -11.01
C PHE A 124 7.35 -11.30 -12.18
N ARG A 125 6.41 -10.39 -11.93
CA ARG A 125 5.93 -9.43 -12.92
C ARG A 125 7.07 -8.56 -13.46
N ASN A 126 7.90 -8.03 -12.57
CA ASN A 126 9.01 -7.15 -12.94
C ASN A 126 10.06 -7.91 -13.77
N THR A 127 10.42 -9.13 -13.38
CA THR A 127 11.37 -9.95 -14.15
C THR A 127 10.87 -10.26 -15.56
N LYS A 128 9.59 -10.63 -15.70
CA LYS A 128 8.95 -10.85 -17.01
C LYS A 128 8.97 -9.59 -17.89
N GLN A 129 8.67 -8.41 -17.32
CA GLN A 129 8.76 -7.13 -18.04
C GLN A 129 10.19 -6.83 -18.52
N LEU A 130 11.20 -7.07 -17.68
CA LEU A 130 12.61 -6.87 -18.06
C LEU A 130 13.04 -7.77 -19.23
N ILE A 131 12.48 -8.98 -19.32
CA ILE A 131 12.76 -9.96 -20.40
C ILE A 131 11.91 -9.66 -21.65
N GLY A 132 11.02 -8.67 -21.60
CA GLY A 132 10.13 -8.30 -22.72
C GLY A 132 8.86 -9.15 -22.82
N GLU A 133 8.58 -10.00 -21.82
CA GLU A 133 7.38 -10.82 -21.73
C GLU A 133 6.30 -10.11 -20.91
N ASN A 134 5.52 -9.24 -21.56
CA ASN A 134 4.51 -8.43 -20.86
C ASN A 134 3.21 -9.19 -20.51
N GLN A 135 3.04 -10.41 -21.01
CA GLN A 135 1.85 -11.23 -20.74
C GLN A 135 2.15 -12.24 -19.64
N ILE A 136 1.47 -12.09 -18.50
CA ILE A 136 1.55 -13.03 -17.39
C ILE A 136 0.50 -14.12 -17.60
N ASN A 137 0.93 -15.36 -17.78
CA ASN A 137 0.04 -16.51 -17.87
C ASN A 137 -0.09 -17.18 -16.52
N GLU A 138 -1.31 -17.46 -16.05
CA GLU A 138 -1.54 -18.07 -14.74
C GLU A 138 -0.90 -19.47 -14.61
N LYS A 139 -0.67 -20.14 -15.74
CA LYS A 139 0.05 -21.43 -15.78
C LYS A 139 1.52 -21.32 -15.38
N ASP A 140 2.11 -20.14 -15.49
CA ASP A 140 3.50 -19.90 -15.09
C ASP A 140 3.66 -19.89 -13.56
N PHE A 141 2.58 -19.62 -12.82
CA PHE A 141 2.59 -19.56 -11.36
C PHE A 141 2.84 -20.91 -10.68
N ALA A 142 2.44 -22.01 -11.32
CA ALA A 142 2.52 -23.36 -10.74
C ALA A 142 3.95 -23.94 -10.75
N ASN A 143 4.81 -23.46 -11.66
CA ASN A 143 6.16 -23.99 -11.87
C ASN A 143 7.27 -23.14 -11.23
N GLN A 144 6.90 -22.06 -10.52
CA GLN A 144 7.88 -21.15 -9.95
C GLN A 144 7.98 -21.35 -8.44
N SER A 145 9.03 -22.09 -8.05
CA SER A 145 9.60 -22.02 -6.72
C SER A 145 9.93 -20.57 -6.40
N ILE A 146 9.42 -20.08 -5.27
CA ILE A 146 9.72 -18.82 -4.58
C ILE A 146 10.95 -18.14 -5.22
N ILE A 147 10.70 -17.12 -6.05
CA ILE A 147 11.77 -16.35 -6.68
C ILE A 147 12.38 -15.48 -5.58
N TYR A 148 13.30 -16.02 -4.80
CA TYR A 148 14.57 -15.33 -4.75
C TYR A 148 15.22 -15.67 -6.07
N PRO A 149 15.64 -14.73 -6.92
CA PRO A 149 16.56 -15.13 -7.97
C PRO A 149 17.68 -15.88 -7.25
N PRO A 150 17.90 -17.18 -7.50
CA PRO A 150 19.16 -17.76 -7.10
C PRO A 150 20.15 -17.00 -7.96
N LEU A 151 20.79 -16.00 -7.37
CA LEU A 151 21.98 -15.41 -7.93
C LEU A 151 22.98 -16.57 -7.90
N LEU A 152 23.04 -17.30 -9.02
CA LEU A 152 24.04 -18.32 -9.33
C LEU A 152 25.37 -17.59 -9.60
N ILE A 153 25.77 -16.79 -8.63
CA ILE A 153 27.02 -16.05 -8.63
C ILE A 153 27.94 -16.87 -7.73
N ASP A 154 29.03 -17.39 -8.30
CA ASP A 154 30.02 -18.07 -7.50
C ASP A 154 30.76 -17.07 -6.56
N SER A 155 31.49 -17.57 -5.57
CA SER A 155 32.19 -16.71 -4.60
C SER A 155 33.24 -15.78 -5.24
N GLU A 156 33.81 -16.16 -6.38
CA GLU A 156 34.78 -15.40 -7.16
C GLU A 156 34.10 -14.29 -7.97
N GLN A 157 32.96 -14.58 -8.61
CA GLN A 157 32.12 -13.59 -9.27
C GLN A 157 31.55 -12.58 -8.27
N GLN A 158 31.16 -13.02 -7.07
CA GLN A 158 30.66 -12.13 -6.02
C GLN A 158 31.72 -11.11 -5.59
N LYS A 159 32.97 -11.55 -5.41
CA LYS A 159 34.10 -10.68 -5.08
C LYS A 159 34.47 -9.74 -6.22
N THR A 160 34.43 -10.23 -7.46
CA THR A 160 34.75 -9.45 -8.66
C THR A 160 33.74 -8.33 -8.87
N LEU A 161 32.46 -8.66 -8.78
CA LEU A 161 31.37 -7.69 -8.88
C LEU A 161 31.28 -6.81 -7.65
N THR A 162 31.93 -7.18 -6.54
CA THR A 162 31.80 -6.47 -5.27
C THR A 162 30.31 -6.44 -4.85
N TYR A 163 29.57 -7.52 -5.13
CA TYR A 163 28.12 -7.60 -4.95
C TYR A 163 27.76 -8.34 -3.64
N MET A 164 26.73 -7.87 -2.93
CA MET A 164 26.24 -8.36 -1.65
C MET A 164 24.84 -8.99 -1.80
N PRO A 165 24.73 -10.31 -2.04
CA PRO A 165 23.48 -10.97 -2.42
C PRO A 165 22.35 -10.90 -1.38
N GLN A 166 22.69 -10.83 -0.09
CA GLN A 166 21.70 -10.74 0.99
C GLN A 166 21.08 -9.35 1.13
N ARG A 167 21.73 -8.33 0.57
CA ARG A 167 21.30 -6.92 0.61
C ARG A 167 20.86 -6.40 -0.77
N ASP A 168 21.16 -7.16 -1.83
CA ASP A 168 20.99 -6.75 -3.23
C ASP A 168 21.70 -5.42 -3.55
N GLU A 169 22.92 -5.25 -3.03
CA GLU A 169 23.72 -4.01 -3.14
C GLU A 169 25.16 -4.31 -3.57
N TYR A 170 25.89 -3.30 -4.06
CA TYR A 170 27.33 -3.41 -4.36
C TYR A 170 28.14 -2.72 -3.25
N GLU A 171 29.27 -3.27 -2.80
CA GLU A 171 30.14 -2.57 -1.83
C GLU A 171 30.79 -1.31 -2.43
N ARG A 172 30.86 -1.22 -3.77
CA ARG A 172 31.34 -0.04 -4.48
C ARG A 172 30.42 0.31 -5.65
N GLU A 173 29.83 1.50 -5.58
CA GLU A 173 29.09 2.12 -6.68
C GLU A 173 30.09 2.83 -7.59
N TYR A 174 30.33 2.24 -8.76
CA TYR A 174 31.14 2.86 -9.80
C TYR A 174 30.19 3.61 -10.74
N LEU A 175 30.05 4.94 -10.52
CA LEU A 175 29.33 5.94 -11.33
C LEU A 175 27.99 6.43 -10.75
N ASN A 176 28.06 7.34 -9.76
CA ASN A 176 26.90 8.16 -9.35
C ASN A 176 26.78 9.41 -10.23
N GLU A 177 27.31 9.41 -11.46
CA GLU A 177 27.29 10.60 -12.32
C GLU A 177 25.89 10.91 -12.87
N ASP A 178 25.08 9.89 -13.15
CA ASP A 178 23.69 10.09 -13.60
C ASP A 178 22.74 10.43 -12.44
N GLU A 179 23.03 9.99 -11.21
CA GLU A 179 22.27 10.35 -10.00
C GLU A 179 22.62 11.76 -9.45
N ASN A 180 23.87 12.21 -9.63
CA ASN A 180 24.33 13.53 -9.21
C ASN A 180 24.08 14.65 -10.24
N ARG A 181 23.39 14.36 -11.36
CA ARG A 181 22.86 15.42 -12.22
C ARG A 181 21.71 16.10 -11.49
N LEU A 182 22.04 17.14 -10.73
CA LEU A 182 21.06 18.14 -10.33
C LEU A 182 20.27 18.55 -11.58
N PRO A 183 18.93 18.62 -11.51
CA PRO A 183 18.12 19.07 -12.64
C PRO A 183 18.58 20.47 -13.05
N ILE A 184 18.95 20.62 -14.32
CA ILE A 184 19.21 21.91 -14.96
C ILE A 184 17.89 22.66 -15.10
#